data_AF-A0AA37UG42-F1
#
_entry.id   AF-A0AA37UG42-F1
#
_cell.length_a   1.000
_cell.length_b   1.000
_cell.length_c   1.000
_cell.angle_alpha   90.00
_cell.angle_beta   90.00
_cell.angle_gamma   90.00
#
_symmetry.space_group_name_H-M   'P 1'
#
loop_
_entity.id
_entity.type
_entity.pdbx_description
1 polymer ?
#
loop_
_entity_poly.entity_id
_entity_poly.type
_entity_poly.pdbx_seq_one_letter_code
_entity_poly.pdbx_strand_id
1 'polypeptide(L)' 'MSTLADTPDLAAELDATRDALDLLERRSPRRSARLRLDFLDVRTEHTALRLNDTELLTAIRRIRDDTAASTPQRAMTP' A
#
# COMPACT_ATOMS: atom_id res chain seq x y z
N MET A 1 19.12 -14.89 -3.32
CA MET A 1 17.88 -14.73 -2.52
C MET A 1 17.96 -13.35 -1.88
N SER A 2 17.30 -12.34 -2.46
CA SER A 2 17.21 -11.02 -1.83
C SER A 2 16.10 -11.09 -0.79
N THR A 3 16.49 -10.97 0.48
CA THR A 3 15.56 -10.84 1.59
C THR A 3 14.99 -9.42 1.59
N LEU A 4 13.68 -9.28 1.77
CA LEU A 4 12.95 -8.00 1.95
C LEU A 4 13.58 -7.04 2.98
N ALA A 5 14.55 -7.51 3.77
CA ALA A 5 15.32 -6.73 4.73
C ALA A 5 16.42 -5.84 4.11
N ASP A 6 16.85 -6.08 2.86
CA ASP A 6 17.96 -5.33 2.24
C ASP A 6 17.55 -3.94 1.71
N THR A 7 16.24 -3.65 1.66
CA THR A 7 15.71 -2.33 1.34
C THR A 7 14.89 -1.83 2.53
N PRO A 8 15.48 -1.11 3.50
CA PRO A 8 14.73 -0.57 4.65
C PRO A 8 13.55 0.32 4.23
N ASP A 9 13.62 0.91 3.03
CA ASP A 9 12.53 1.67 2.42
C ASP A 9 11.31 0.79 2.10
N LEU A 10 11.51 -0.46 1.68
CA LEU A 10 10.42 -1.35 1.28
C LEU A 10 9.61 -1.86 2.47
N ALA A 11 10.29 -2.26 3.55
CA ALA A 11 9.61 -2.67 4.78
C ALA A 11 8.79 -1.52 5.38
N ALA A 12 9.37 -0.32 5.42
CA ALA A 12 8.68 0.89 5.89
C ALA A 12 7.46 1.23 5.02
N GLU A 13 7.57 1.12 3.70
CA GLU A 13 6.46 1.39 2.77
C GLU A 13 5.33 0.37 2.86
N LEU A 14 5.66 -0.91 3.07
CA LEU A 14 4.69 -1.97 3.31
C LEU A 14 3.85 -1.68 4.57
N ASP A 15 4.50 -1.32 5.67
CA ASP A 15 3.82 -1.03 6.93
C ASP A 15 3.02 0.28 6.85
N ALA A 16 3.58 1.34 6.28
CA ALA A 16 2.87 2.60 6.06
C ALA A 16 1.60 2.43 5.21
N THR A 17 1.65 1.54 4.20
CA THR A 17 0.49 1.24 3.35
C THR A 17 -0.57 0.46 4.10
N ARG A 18 -0.19 -0.51 4.95
CA ARG A 18 -1.13 -1.24 5.81
C ARG A 18 -1.84 -0.29 6.76
N ASP A 19 -1.11 0.58 7.44
CA ASP A 19 -1.68 1.57 8.37
C ASP A 19 -2.68 2.48 7.65
N ALA A 20 -2.35 2.94 6.44
CA ALA A 20 -3.26 3.75 5.63
C ALA A 20 -4.55 2.98 5.28
N LEU A 21 -4.45 1.70 4.90
CA LEU A 21 -5.60 0.85 4.57
C LEU A 21 -6.50 0.61 5.78
N ASP A 22 -5.92 0.43 6.96
CA ASP A 22 -6.63 0.27 8.24
C ASP A 22 -7.38 1.55 8.63
N LEU A 23 -6.76 2.72 8.41
CA LEU A 23 -7.42 4.00 8.60
C LEU A 23 -8.56 4.22 7.60
N LEU A 24 -8.36 3.83 6.34
CA LEU A 24 -9.40 3.92 5.30
C LEU A 24 -10.57 2.98 5.58
N GLU A 25 -10.33 1.79 6.14
CA GLU A 25 -11.37 0.80 6.46
C GLU A 25 -12.49 1.41 7.31
N ARG A 26 -12.12 2.24 8.30
CA ARG A 26 -13.06 2.92 9.18
C ARG A 26 -13.99 3.91 8.45
N ARG A 27 -13.54 4.44 7.31
CA ARG A 27 -14.25 5.48 6.53
C ARG A 27 -14.94 4.92 5.29
N SER A 28 -14.30 3.96 4.63
CA SER A 28 -14.76 3.38 3.36
C SER A 28 -14.37 1.88 3.30
N PRO A 29 -15.10 1.00 4.01
CA PRO A 29 -14.71 -0.39 4.18
C PRO A 29 -14.65 -1.15 2.85
N ARG A 30 -15.59 -0.90 1.92
CA ARG A 30 -15.58 -1.53 0.58
C ARG A 30 -14.34 -1.15 -0.23
N ARG A 31 -13.93 0.11 -0.14
CA ARG A 31 -12.76 0.62 -0.87
C ARG A 31 -11.45 0.13 -0.26
N SER A 32 -11.36 0.13 1.07
CA SER A 32 -10.24 -0.49 1.78
C SER A 32 -10.12 -1.97 1.45
N ALA A 33 -11.23 -2.73 1.44
CA ALA A 33 -11.21 -4.14 1.06
C ALA A 33 -10.68 -4.37 -0.37
N ARG A 34 -11.08 -3.52 -1.33
CA ARG A 34 -10.57 -3.60 -2.71
C ARG A 34 -9.07 -3.35 -2.76
N LEU A 35 -8.59 -2.27 -2.14
CA LEU A 35 -7.17 -1.92 -2.13
C LEU A 35 -6.31 -2.91 -1.33
N ARG A 36 -6.87 -3.55 -0.30
CA ARG A 36 -6.21 -4.65 0.42
C ARG A 36 -6.03 -5.89 -0.46
N LEU A 37 -7.00 -6.20 -1.34
CA LEU A 37 -6.83 -7.27 -2.31
C LEU A 37 -5.72 -6.92 -3.31
N ASP A 38 -5.73 -5.70 -3.86
CA ASP A 38 -4.69 -5.25 -4.78
C ASP A 38 -3.29 -5.30 -4.10
N PHE A 39 -3.21 -4.92 -2.81
CA PHE A 39 -1.98 -5.02 -2.02
C PHE A 39 -1.50 -6.47 -1.80
N LEU A 40 -2.42 -7.40 -1.55
CA LEU A 40 -2.11 -8.82 -1.40
C LEU A 40 -1.66 -9.45 -2.72
N ASP A 41 -2.29 -9.09 -3.83
CA ASP A 41 -1.95 -9.58 -5.18
C ASP A 41 -0.52 -9.15 -5.53
N VAL A 42 -0.18 -7.87 -5.36
CA VAL A 42 1.17 -7.33 -5.60
C VAL A 42 2.23 -8.05 -4.77
N ARG A 43 1.97 -8.31 -3.48
CA ARG A 43 2.90 -9.06 -2.62
C ARG A 43 3.05 -10.52 -3.06
N THR A 44 1.96 -11.12 -3.56
CA THR A 44 1.96 -12.50 -4.05
C THR A 44 2.78 -12.60 -5.34
N GLU A 45 2.64 -11.64 -6.26
CA GLU A 45 3.43 -11.58 -7.49
C GLU A 45 4.93 -11.40 -7.21
N HIS A 46 5.29 -10.55 -6.25
CA HIS A 46 6.68 -10.40 -5.80
C HIS A 46 7.23 -11.69 -5.17
N THR A 47 6.45 -12.33 -4.30
CA THR A 47 6.83 -13.63 -3.67
C THR A 47 7.02 -14.72 -4.73
N ALA A 48 6.24 -14.68 -5.81
CA ALA A 48 6.36 -15.56 -6.96
C ALA A 48 7.51 -15.17 -7.93
N LEU A 49 8.32 -14.16 -7.59
CA LEU A 49 9.43 -13.62 -8.38
C LEU A 49 8.99 -13.08 -9.76
N ARG A 50 7.73 -12.66 -9.88
CA ARG A 50 7.18 -12.03 -11.09
C ARG A 50 7.32 -10.51 -11.09
N LEU A 51 7.53 -9.92 -9.92
CA LEU A 51 7.88 -8.52 -9.73
C LEU A 51 9.23 -8.44 -9.01
N ASN A 52 10.05 -7.47 -9.41
CA ASN A 52 11.25 -7.11 -8.65
C ASN A 52 10.94 -6.10 -7.53
N ASP A 53 11.92 -5.80 -6.69
CA ASP A 53 11.75 -4.91 -5.53
C ASP A 53 11.33 -3.47 -5.93
N THR A 54 11.82 -2.96 -7.06
CA THR A 54 11.47 -1.62 -7.56
C THR A 54 10.02 -1.58 -8.02
N GLU A 55 9.57 -2.59 -8.78
CA GLU A 55 8.18 -2.71 -9.24
C GLU A 55 7.21 -2.85 -8.06
N LEU A 56 7.60 -3.67 -7.07
CA LEU A 56 6.87 -3.81 -5.82
C LEU A 56 6.72 -2.46 -5.11
N LEU A 57 7.83 -1.72 -4.94
CA LEU A 57 7.82 -0.41 -4.27
C LEU A 57 6.92 0.60 -5.00
N THR A 58 6.99 0.65 -6.33
CA THR A 58 6.12 1.50 -7.15
C THR A 58 4.65 1.14 -6.98
N ALA A 59 4.32 -0.16 -6.99
CA ALA A 59 2.95 -0.63 -6.82
C ALA A 59 2.38 -0.31 -5.42
N ILE A 60 3.19 -0.54 -4.37
CA ILE A 60 2.82 -0.20 -2.98
C ILE A 60 2.56 1.30 -2.83
N ARG A 61 3.48 2.14 -3.34
CA ARG A 61 3.32 3.61 -3.28
C ARG A 61 2.05 4.08 -3.97
N ARG A 62 1.71 3.49 -5.13
CA ARG A 62 0.46 3.80 -5.83
C ARG A 62 -0.77 3.44 -4.99
N ILE A 63 -0.80 2.27 -4.35
CA ILE A 63 -1.90 1.86 -3.47
C ILE A 63 -2.03 2.82 -2.28
N ARG A 64 -0.90 3.25 -1.70
CA ARG A 64 -0.86 4.24 -0.62
C ARG A 64 -1.44 5.58 -1.06
N ASP A 65 -1.05 6.07 -2.24
CA ASP A 65 -1.53 7.33 -2.79
C ASP A 65 -3.03 7.26 -3.11
N ASP A 66 -3.51 6.14 -3.66
CA ASP A 66 -4.94 5.90 -3.89
C ASP A 66 -5.72 5.85 -2.58
N THR A 67 -5.13 5.31 -1.51
CA THR A 67 -5.70 5.31 -0.16
C THR A 67 -5.80 6.74 0.40
N ALA A 68 -4.76 7.55 0.23
CA ALA A 68 -4.73 8.95 0.66
C ALA A 68 -5.74 9.80 -0.11
N ALA A 69 -5.84 9.65 -1.44
CA ALA A 69 -6.83 10.33 -2.28
C ALA A 69 -8.28 9.99 -1.92
N SER A 70 -8.49 8.79 -1.37
CA SER A 70 -9.80 8.32 -0.88
C SER A 70 -10.20 8.91 0.47
N THR A 71 -9.27 9.61 1.11
CA THR A 71 -9.46 10.25 2.40
C THR A 71 -9.72 11.73 2.13
N PRO A 72 -10.97 12.22 2.17
CA PRO A 72 -11.21 13.64 2.00
C PRO A 72 -10.43 14.38 3.09
N GLN A 73 -9.43 15.15 2.70
CA GLN A 73 -8.88 16.21 3.55
C GLN A 73 -10.08 17.08 3.89
N ARG A 74 -10.50 17.09 5.15
CA ARG A 74 -11.38 18.15 5.64
C ARG A 74 -10.65 19.43 5.29
N ALA A 75 -11.17 20.17 4.31
CA ALA A 75 -10.79 21.54 4.07
C ALA A 75 -10.89 22.24 5.42
N MET A 76 -9.75 22.55 6.03
CA MET A 76 -9.67 23.53 7.09
C MET A 76 -10.00 24.86 6.42
N THR A 77 -11.26 25.26 6.51
CA THR A 77 -11.69 26.60 6.14
C THR A 77 -11.01 27.58 7.12
N PRO A 78 -10.29 28.60 6.63
CA PRO A 78 -9.76 29.67 7.47
C PRO A 78 -10.86 30.54 8.10
#